data_AF-A0A8T5U857-F1
#
_entry.id   AF-A0A8T5U857-F1
#
_cell.length_a   1.000
_cell.length_b   1.000
_cell.length_c   1.000
_cell.angle_alpha   90.00
_cell.angle_beta   90.00
_cell.angle_gamma   90.00
#
_symmetry.space_group_name_H-M   'P 1'
#
loop_
_entity.id
_entity.type
_entity.pdbx_description
1 polymer ?
#
loop_
_entity_poly.entity_id
_entity_poly.type
_entity_poly.pdbx_seq_one_letter_code
_entity_poly.pdbx_strand_id
1 'polypeptide(L)'
;MKLIEIIGLEAKHAKLLEKAGIKEVEELLSLSYYQIKQLARSIGVAVKTLDTWQEHADLMRIVGITPELANAINIIGIDSVKEFAYRNPKTIVEKLKQLKNENSKILTKVPTIKTIENWIIEAKKLADVPKKGEKVKKKPAPKKEQPPKETPDSTIPIIPNYKPFEPFEKDYGKYGPDYWNSKWDTAPIIYTGRALRGESYNKQIDVDVKTFIKKNDAI
;
A
#
# COMPACT_ATOMS: atom_id res chain seq x y z
N MET A 1 -22.72 2.40 11.18
CA MET A 1 -23.58 2.80 10.02
C MET A 1 -24.18 1.56 9.38
N LYS A 2 -25.27 1.65 8.59
CA LYS A 2 -25.82 0.47 7.88
C LYS A 2 -25.05 0.22 6.58
N LEU A 3 -24.80 -1.05 6.24
CA LEU A 3 -24.10 -1.44 5.01
C LEU A 3 -24.73 -0.87 3.73
N ILE A 4 -26.06 -0.75 3.70
CA ILE A 4 -26.82 -0.29 2.54
C ILE A 4 -26.62 1.19 2.22
N GLU A 5 -26.02 1.95 3.14
CA GLU A 5 -25.67 3.36 2.92
C GLU A 5 -24.47 3.49 1.95
N ILE A 6 -23.64 2.45 1.83
CA ILE A 6 -22.49 2.45 0.90
C ILE A 6 -23.01 2.44 -0.54
N ILE A 7 -22.62 3.46 -1.31
CA ILE A 7 -22.96 3.52 -2.74
C ILE A 7 -22.34 2.34 -3.48
N GLY A 8 -23.17 1.65 -4.27
CA GLY A 8 -22.79 0.43 -5.00
C GLY A 8 -22.94 -0.87 -4.20
N LEU A 9 -23.29 -0.80 -2.91
CA LEU A 9 -23.61 -1.96 -2.11
C LEU A 9 -25.12 -2.24 -2.15
N GLU A 10 -25.52 -3.16 -3.02
CA GLU A 10 -26.93 -3.54 -3.16
C GLU A 10 -27.46 -4.35 -1.97
N ALA A 11 -28.77 -4.28 -1.73
CA ALA A 11 -29.44 -5.02 -0.66
C ALA A 11 -29.16 -6.53 -0.67
N LYS A 12 -28.98 -7.12 -1.86
CA LYS A 12 -28.63 -8.54 -2.01
C LYS A 12 -27.26 -8.85 -1.42
N HIS A 13 -26.28 -7.97 -1.61
CA HIS A 13 -24.92 -8.13 -1.10
C HIS A 13 -24.84 -7.79 0.39
N ALA A 14 -25.60 -6.79 0.87
CA ALA A 14 -25.74 -6.51 2.30
C ALA A 14 -26.18 -7.75 3.08
N LYS A 15 -27.21 -8.46 2.61
CA LYS A 15 -27.70 -9.70 3.24
C LYS A 15 -26.65 -10.82 3.23
N LEU A 16 -25.82 -10.91 2.19
CA LEU A 16 -24.76 -11.90 2.11
C LEU A 16 -23.62 -11.58 3.09
N LEU A 17 -23.27 -10.30 3.23
CA LEU A 17 -22.32 -9.82 4.23
C LEU A 17 -22.82 -10.10 5.65
N GLU A 18 -24.10 -9.82 5.92
CA GLU A 18 -24.73 -10.11 7.22
C GLU A 18 -24.66 -11.61 7.55
N LYS A 19 -24.93 -12.50 6.58
CA LYS A 19 -24.78 -13.95 6.73
C LYS A 19 -23.34 -14.38 6.98
N ALA A 20 -22.37 -13.65 6.42
CA ALA A 20 -20.95 -13.85 6.66
C ALA A 20 -20.45 -13.25 7.98
N GLY A 21 -21.35 -12.65 8.78
CA GLY A 21 -21.04 -12.08 10.09
C GLY A 21 -20.68 -10.59 10.07
N ILE A 22 -20.84 -9.90 8.93
CA ILE A 22 -20.60 -8.46 8.77
C ILE A 22 -21.95 -7.75 8.71
N LYS A 23 -22.35 -7.10 9.79
CA LYS A 23 -23.61 -6.38 9.95
C LYS A 23 -23.43 -4.87 9.84
N GLU A 24 -22.28 -4.36 10.25
CA GLU A 24 -22.00 -2.93 10.30
C GLU A 24 -20.88 -2.53 9.35
N VAL A 25 -20.89 -1.27 8.92
CA VAL A 25 -19.87 -0.69 8.02
C VAL A 25 -18.48 -0.75 8.66
N GLU A 26 -18.43 -0.54 9.98
CA GLU A 26 -17.22 -0.52 10.78
C GLU A 26 -16.52 -1.88 10.80
N GLU A 27 -17.27 -2.98 10.68
CA GLU A 27 -16.73 -4.34 10.66
C GLU A 27 -15.94 -4.62 9.36
N LEU A 28 -16.27 -3.95 8.26
CA LEU A 28 -15.48 -4.03 7.02
C LEU A 28 -14.04 -3.57 7.22
N LEU A 29 -13.79 -2.58 8.10
CA LEU A 29 -12.47 -2.01 8.35
C LEU A 29 -11.51 -2.98 9.05
N SER A 30 -12.06 -3.97 9.76
CA SER A 30 -11.27 -4.97 10.46
C SER A 30 -10.71 -6.06 9.54
N LEU A 31 -11.19 -6.13 8.31
CA LEU A 31 -10.80 -7.16 7.35
C LEU A 31 -9.42 -6.87 6.75
N SER A 32 -8.56 -7.88 6.78
CA SER A 32 -7.34 -7.90 5.98
C SER A 32 -7.65 -8.14 4.50
N TYR A 33 -6.71 -7.79 3.62
CA TYR A 33 -6.79 -8.08 2.19
C TYR A 33 -7.08 -9.56 1.88
N TYR A 34 -6.50 -10.48 2.66
CA TYR A 34 -6.77 -11.91 2.51
C TYR A 34 -8.23 -12.26 2.85
N GLN A 35 -8.76 -11.71 3.95
CA GLN A 35 -10.16 -11.92 4.35
C GLN A 35 -11.12 -11.31 3.33
N ILE A 36 -10.80 -10.13 2.78
CA ILE A 36 -11.56 -9.50 1.69
C ILE A 36 -11.62 -10.43 0.48
N LYS A 37 -10.48 -10.99 0.07
CA LYS A 37 -10.42 -11.90 -1.08
C LYS A 37 -11.26 -13.17 -0.86
N GLN A 38 -11.25 -13.74 0.34
CA GLN A 38 -12.06 -14.91 0.67
C GLN A 38 -13.55 -14.56 0.73
N LEU A 39 -13.89 -13.45 1.38
CA LEU A 39 -15.27 -12.99 1.50
C LEU A 39 -15.86 -12.67 0.13
N ALA A 40 -15.14 -11.95 -0.72
CA ALA A 40 -15.56 -11.62 -2.09
C ALA A 40 -15.89 -12.87 -2.91
N ARG A 41 -15.06 -13.92 -2.80
CA ARG A 41 -15.31 -15.23 -3.44
C ARG A 41 -16.56 -15.90 -2.89
N SER A 42 -16.76 -15.86 -1.58
CA SER A 42 -17.92 -16.51 -0.93
C SER A 42 -19.26 -15.86 -1.29
N ILE A 43 -19.29 -14.53 -1.46
CA ILE A 43 -20.50 -13.78 -1.80
C ILE A 43 -20.68 -13.54 -3.31
N GLY A 44 -19.73 -13.99 -4.13
CA GLY A 44 -19.80 -13.92 -5.59
C GLY A 44 -19.62 -12.51 -6.16
N VAL A 45 -18.73 -11.70 -5.56
CA VAL A 45 -18.38 -10.37 -6.08
C VAL A 45 -16.90 -10.28 -6.45
N ALA A 46 -16.56 -9.32 -7.32
CA ALA A 46 -15.16 -9.04 -7.60
C ALA A 46 -14.46 -8.52 -6.33
N VAL A 47 -13.21 -8.93 -6.12
CA VAL A 47 -12.41 -8.48 -4.97
C VAL A 47 -12.35 -6.95 -4.90
N LYS A 48 -12.16 -6.30 -6.06
CA LYS A 48 -12.14 -4.85 -6.17
C LYS A 48 -13.43 -4.18 -5.68
N THR A 49 -14.59 -4.80 -5.92
CA THR A 49 -15.87 -4.25 -5.45
C THR A 49 -15.95 -4.25 -3.93
N LEU A 50 -15.49 -5.33 -3.28
CA LEU A 50 -15.47 -5.42 -1.83
C LEU A 50 -14.43 -4.44 -1.23
N ASP A 51 -13.28 -4.31 -1.90
CA ASP A 51 -12.24 -3.33 -1.56
C ASP A 51 -12.82 -1.91 -1.56
N THR A 52 -13.53 -1.53 -2.63
CA THR A 52 -14.20 -0.22 -2.73
C THR A 52 -15.23 0.01 -1.62
N TRP A 53 -15.95 -1.02 -1.18
CA TRP A 53 -16.85 -0.88 -0.02
C TRP A 53 -16.08 -0.65 1.29
N GLN A 54 -14.93 -1.29 1.47
CA GLN A 54 -14.05 -1.04 2.62
C GLN A 54 -13.44 0.37 2.57
N GLU A 55 -13.01 0.83 1.39
CA GLU A 55 -12.46 2.17 1.16
C GLU A 55 -13.51 3.25 1.48
N HIS A 56 -14.76 3.06 1.01
CA HIS A 56 -15.88 3.93 1.36
C HIS A 56 -16.13 3.93 2.87
N ALA A 57 -16.12 2.74 3.50
CA ALA A 57 -16.26 2.60 4.95
C ALA A 57 -15.19 3.39 5.70
N ASP A 58 -13.93 3.38 5.23
CA ASP A 58 -12.84 4.10 5.87
C ASP A 58 -13.05 5.61 5.75
N LEU A 59 -13.34 6.12 4.56
CA LEU A 59 -13.59 7.55 4.33
C LEU A 59 -14.77 8.09 5.14
N MET A 60 -15.84 7.31 5.29
CA MET A 60 -17.04 7.71 6.05
C MET A 60 -16.81 7.83 7.58
N ARG A 61 -15.64 7.44 8.09
CA ARG A 61 -15.25 7.67 9.50
C ARG A 61 -15.06 9.15 9.82
N ILE A 62 -14.74 9.97 8.81
CA ILE A 62 -14.57 11.41 8.97
C ILE A 62 -15.95 12.05 9.07
N VAL A 63 -16.19 12.80 10.15
CA VAL A 63 -17.48 13.42 10.42
C VAL A 63 -17.85 14.41 9.30
N GLY A 64 -19.04 14.21 8.74
CA GLY A 64 -19.58 15.04 7.66
C GLY A 64 -19.25 14.56 6.24
N ILE A 65 -18.48 13.48 6.08
CA ILE A 65 -18.39 12.77 4.79
C ILE A 65 -19.64 11.88 4.64
N THR A 66 -20.47 12.20 3.65
CA THR A 66 -21.63 11.39 3.27
C THR A 66 -21.21 10.23 2.34
N PRO A 67 -22.05 9.21 2.14
CA PRO A 67 -21.73 8.14 1.19
C PRO A 67 -21.46 8.62 -0.24
N GLU A 68 -22.18 9.67 -0.67
CA GLU A 68 -21.96 10.36 -1.95
C GLU A 68 -20.57 10.98 -2.04
N LEU A 69 -20.14 11.66 -0.98
CA LEU A 69 -18.80 12.24 -0.90
C LEU A 69 -17.72 11.16 -0.82
N ALA A 70 -17.93 10.08 -0.07
CA ALA A 70 -16.99 8.96 0.00
C ALA A 70 -16.76 8.34 -1.38
N ASN A 71 -17.84 8.09 -2.14
CA ASN A 71 -17.77 7.60 -3.51
C ASN A 71 -17.04 8.59 -4.45
N ALA A 72 -17.37 9.89 -4.37
CA ALA A 72 -16.70 10.89 -5.20
C ALA A 72 -15.20 11.03 -4.87
N ILE A 73 -14.82 10.96 -3.58
CA ILE A 73 -13.44 11.00 -3.09
C ILE A 73 -12.66 9.77 -3.56
N ASN A 74 -13.28 8.59 -3.53
CA ASN A 74 -12.69 7.36 -4.05
C ASN A 74 -12.42 7.46 -5.56
N ILE A 75 -13.39 7.95 -6.34
CA ILE A 75 -13.27 8.11 -7.80
C ILE A 75 -12.13 9.06 -8.20
N ILE A 76 -11.87 10.11 -7.42
CA ILE A 76 -10.72 11.02 -7.69
C ILE A 76 -9.36 10.45 -7.29
N GLY A 77 -9.34 9.19 -6.82
CA GLY A 77 -8.16 8.41 -6.46
C GLY A 77 -7.67 8.68 -5.04
N ILE A 78 -8.59 8.77 -4.08
CA ILE A 78 -8.25 8.78 -2.65
C ILE A 78 -9.02 7.65 -1.97
N ASP A 79 -8.31 6.60 -1.57
CA ASP A 79 -8.90 5.32 -1.15
C ASP A 79 -9.07 5.18 0.38
N SER A 80 -8.35 5.99 1.16
CA SER A 80 -8.24 5.81 2.61
C SER A 80 -8.13 7.12 3.36
N VAL A 81 -8.48 7.09 4.65
CA VAL A 81 -8.32 8.23 5.58
C VAL A 81 -6.85 8.61 5.70
N LYS A 82 -5.97 7.60 5.70
CA LYS A 82 -4.52 7.82 5.75
C LYS A 82 -4.05 8.59 4.52
N GLU A 83 -4.47 8.20 3.32
CA GLU A 83 -4.13 8.92 2.11
C GLU A 83 -4.70 10.34 2.12
N PHE A 84 -5.98 10.48 2.50
CA PHE A 84 -6.67 11.76 2.60
C PHE A 84 -5.91 12.77 3.49
N ALA A 85 -5.32 12.30 4.60
CA ALA A 85 -4.55 13.12 5.54
C ALA A 85 -3.33 13.84 4.93
N TYR A 86 -2.77 13.34 3.82
CA TYR A 86 -1.57 13.91 3.18
C TYR A 86 -1.88 14.76 1.94
N ARG A 87 -3.15 14.78 1.48
CA ARG A 87 -3.52 15.47 0.24
C ARG A 87 -3.66 16.99 0.44
N ASN A 88 -3.55 17.72 -0.68
CA ASN A 88 -3.73 19.17 -0.70
C ASN A 88 -5.23 19.53 -0.85
N PRO A 89 -5.81 20.34 0.05
CA PRO A 89 -7.22 20.72 -0.01
C PRO A 89 -7.64 21.35 -1.35
N LYS A 90 -6.79 22.21 -1.93
CA LYS A 90 -7.10 22.93 -3.19
C LYS A 90 -7.25 21.96 -4.34
N THR A 91 -6.31 21.01 -4.45
CA THR A 91 -6.31 19.98 -5.50
C THR A 91 -7.53 19.06 -5.39
N ILE A 92 -7.97 18.72 -4.16
CA ILE A 92 -9.18 17.92 -3.95
C ILE A 92 -10.41 18.67 -4.47
N VAL A 93 -10.56 19.96 -4.11
CA VAL A 93 -11.70 20.77 -4.58
C VAL A 93 -11.73 20.85 -6.11
N GLU A 94 -10.58 21.09 -6.74
CA GLU A 94 -10.47 21.16 -8.20
C GLU A 94 -10.89 19.84 -8.86
N LYS A 95 -10.39 18.71 -8.36
CA LYS A 95 -10.78 17.37 -8.85
C LYS A 95 -12.26 17.07 -8.64
N LEU A 96 -12.83 17.40 -7.48
CA LEU A 96 -14.26 17.21 -7.21
C LEU A 96 -15.14 18.10 -8.11
N LYS A 97 -14.70 19.31 -8.44
CA LYS A 97 -15.38 20.17 -9.43
C LYS A 97 -15.33 19.57 -10.82
N GLN A 98 -14.16 19.08 -11.25
CA GLN A 98 -14.00 18.41 -12.54
C GLN A 98 -14.92 17.19 -12.63
N LEU A 99 -14.89 16.32 -11.61
CA LEU A 99 -15.75 15.13 -11.56
C LEU A 99 -17.25 15.49 -11.62
N LYS A 100 -17.67 16.52 -10.90
CA LYS A 100 -19.06 17.00 -10.96
C LYS A 100 -19.45 17.53 -12.33
N ASN A 101 -18.53 18.22 -13.01
CA ASN A 101 -18.79 18.75 -14.36
C ASN A 101 -18.88 17.62 -15.40
N GLU A 102 -18.05 16.59 -15.27
CA GLU A 102 -18.07 15.41 -16.14
C GLU A 102 -19.30 14.54 -15.89
N ASN A 103 -19.69 14.38 -14.62
CA ASN A 103 -20.80 13.53 -14.20
C ASN A 103 -21.57 14.16 -13.04
N SER A 104 -22.58 14.96 -13.36
CA SER A 104 -23.38 15.70 -12.37
C SER A 104 -24.17 14.82 -11.40
N LYS A 105 -24.37 13.53 -11.72
CA LYS A 105 -25.07 12.55 -10.88
C LYS A 105 -24.23 12.00 -9.73
N ILE A 106 -22.90 12.15 -9.80
CA ILE A 106 -21.97 11.57 -8.79
C ILE A 106 -21.91 12.44 -7.55
N LEU A 107 -22.06 13.76 -7.70
CA LEU A 107 -21.94 14.70 -6.60
C LEU A 107 -22.90 15.90 -6.75
N THR A 108 -23.83 16.01 -5.81
CA THR A 108 -24.85 17.06 -5.75
C THR A 108 -24.23 18.41 -5.39
N LYS A 109 -23.34 18.44 -4.40
CA LYS A 109 -22.70 19.67 -3.92
C LYS A 109 -21.20 19.47 -3.72
N VAL A 110 -20.41 20.38 -4.26
CA VAL A 110 -18.96 20.41 -4.00
C VAL A 110 -18.70 21.04 -2.63
N PRO A 111 -17.94 20.38 -1.74
CA PRO A 111 -17.58 20.94 -0.44
C PRO A 111 -16.68 22.16 -0.58
N THR A 112 -16.71 23.05 0.42
CA THR A 112 -15.82 24.21 0.45
C THR A 112 -14.39 23.81 0.83
N ILE A 113 -13.40 24.64 0.47
CA ILE A 113 -12.00 24.41 0.85
C ILE A 113 -11.86 24.25 2.37
N LYS A 114 -12.53 25.10 3.16
CA LYS A 114 -12.53 25.03 4.63
C LYS A 114 -13.07 23.70 5.16
N THR A 115 -14.12 23.16 4.52
CA THR A 115 -14.68 21.86 4.88
C THR A 115 -13.66 20.75 4.67
N ILE A 116 -12.97 20.74 3.52
CA ILE A 116 -11.93 19.74 3.24
C ILE A 116 -10.71 19.91 4.14
N GLU A 117 -10.32 21.14 4.48
CA GLU A 117 -9.25 21.39 5.45
C GLU A 117 -9.58 20.79 6.82
N ASN A 118 -10.82 20.94 7.29
CA ASN A 118 -11.28 20.33 8.53
C ASN A 118 -11.25 18.79 8.46
N TRP A 119 -11.70 18.20 7.35
CA TRP A 119 -11.62 16.75 7.13
C TRP A 119 -10.19 16.25 7.11
N ILE A 120 -9.24 17.01 6.53
CA ILE A 120 -7.82 16.63 6.54
C ILE A 120 -7.25 16.67 7.96
N ILE A 121 -7.64 17.66 8.77
CA ILE A 121 -7.24 17.74 10.18
C ILE A 121 -7.77 16.53 10.95
N GLU A 122 -9.03 16.15 10.72
CA GLU A 122 -9.64 14.97 11.33
C GLU A 122 -8.99 13.68 10.87
N ALA A 123 -8.76 13.54 9.56
CA ALA A 123 -8.06 12.39 8.97
C ALA A 123 -6.67 12.19 9.58
N LYS A 124 -5.91 13.27 9.82
CA LYS A 124 -4.62 13.20 10.51
C LYS A 124 -4.74 12.66 11.93
N LYS A 125 -5.80 13.02 12.66
CA LYS A 125 -6.07 12.50 14.01
C LYS A 125 -6.41 11.02 13.97
N LEU A 126 -7.23 10.58 13.02
CA LEU A 126 -7.66 9.19 12.87
C LEU A 126 -6.53 8.27 12.39
N ALA A 127 -5.63 8.77 11.53
CA ALA A 127 -4.55 7.99 10.95
C ALA A 127 -3.25 8.00 11.80
N ASP A 128 -3.27 8.59 13.00
CA ASP A 128 -2.10 8.79 13.87
C ASP A 128 -0.90 9.40 13.13
N VAL A 129 -1.18 10.35 12.22
CA VAL A 129 -0.16 11.00 11.40
C VAL A 129 0.51 12.11 12.22
N PRO A 130 1.85 12.09 12.37
CA PRO A 130 2.52 13.11 13.16
C PRO A 130 2.36 14.50 12.55
N LYS A 131 2.10 15.50 13.40
CA LYS A 131 2.06 16.91 12.97
C LYS A 131 3.47 17.34 12.54
N LYS A 132 3.55 18.11 11.45
CA LYS A 132 4.82 18.64 10.92
C LYS A 132 5.48 19.51 12.00
N GLY A 133 6.52 18.99 12.66
CA GLY A 133 7.25 19.65 13.75
C GLY A 133 7.17 18.95 15.11
N GLU A 134 6.26 18.00 15.32
CA GLU A 134 6.32 17.11 16.48
C GLU A 134 7.34 16.00 16.21
N LYS A 135 8.41 15.94 17.02
CA LYS A 135 9.19 14.71 17.14
C LYS A 135 8.19 13.64 17.56
N VAL A 136 7.92 12.67 16.68
CA VAL A 136 7.27 11.42 17.05
C VAL A 136 8.07 10.91 18.24
N LYS A 137 7.51 11.00 19.45
CA LYS A 137 7.92 10.10 20.52
C LYS A 137 7.59 8.75 19.94
N LYS A 138 8.58 8.06 19.36
CA LYS A 138 8.46 6.64 19.04
C LYS A 138 7.83 6.05 20.29
N LYS A 139 6.60 5.53 20.19
CA LYS A 139 6.12 4.57 21.18
C LYS A 139 7.33 3.66 21.38
N PRO A 140 7.85 3.49 22.61
CA PRO A 140 8.89 2.51 22.80
C PRO A 140 8.38 1.27 22.10
N ALA A 141 9.18 0.75 21.16
CA ALA A 141 8.84 -0.50 20.50
C ALA A 141 8.29 -1.41 21.61
N PRO A 142 7.13 -2.09 21.40
CA PRO A 142 6.65 -3.03 22.40
C PRO A 142 7.89 -3.79 22.83
N LYS A 143 8.25 -3.69 24.13
CA LYS A 143 9.47 -4.33 24.64
C LYS A 143 9.42 -5.69 23.98
N LYS A 144 10.41 -5.99 23.12
CA LYS A 144 10.56 -7.36 22.64
C LYS A 144 10.54 -8.13 23.95
N GLU A 145 9.45 -8.83 24.22
CA GLU A 145 9.50 -9.89 25.20
C GLU A 145 10.71 -10.66 24.74
N GLN A 146 11.73 -10.66 25.60
CA GLN A 146 12.88 -11.48 25.34
C GLN A 146 12.26 -12.85 25.05
N PRO A 147 12.58 -13.50 23.92
CA PRO A 147 12.18 -14.88 23.75
C PRO A 147 12.55 -15.58 25.05
N PRO A 148 11.66 -16.44 25.59
CA PRO A 148 11.82 -17.03 26.91
C PRO A 148 13.29 -17.34 27.14
N LYS A 149 13.84 -16.92 28.29
CA LYS A 149 15.18 -17.35 28.74
C LYS A 149 15.15 -18.84 29.09
N GLU A 150 14.70 -19.65 28.16
CA GLU A 150 15.10 -21.03 28.05
C GLU A 150 16.35 -20.93 27.20
N THR A 151 17.50 -21.24 27.80
CA THR A 151 18.64 -21.71 27.03
C THR A 151 18.08 -22.66 25.98
N PRO A 152 18.25 -22.42 24.66
CA PRO A 152 17.88 -23.41 23.69
C PRO A 152 18.71 -24.64 24.07
N ASP A 153 18.05 -25.65 24.61
CA ASP A 153 18.65 -26.95 24.77
C ASP A 153 19.18 -27.29 23.38
N SER A 154 20.51 -27.47 23.26
CA SER A 154 21.18 -27.73 21.98
C SER A 154 20.83 -29.12 21.43
N THR A 155 19.79 -29.75 21.96
CA THR A 155 19.11 -30.87 21.33
C THR A 155 18.23 -30.37 20.20
N ILE A 156 18.83 -30.32 19.01
CA ILE A 156 18.11 -30.30 17.74
C ILE A 156 17.04 -31.41 17.81
N PRO A 157 15.75 -31.12 17.60
CA PRO A 157 14.72 -32.15 17.59
C PRO A 157 15.04 -33.15 16.47
N ILE A 158 15.41 -34.37 16.85
CA ILE A 158 15.64 -35.46 15.91
C ILE A 158 14.27 -35.79 15.33
N ILE A 159 14.03 -35.42 14.08
CA ILE A 159 12.82 -35.81 13.35
C ILE A 159 12.90 -37.34 13.17
N PRO A 160 12.04 -38.14 13.82
CA PRO A 160 12.03 -39.58 13.59
C PRO A 160 11.60 -39.78 12.13
N ASN A 161 12.49 -40.35 11.31
CA ASN A 161 12.38 -40.43 9.84
C ASN A 161 12.57 -39.11 9.05
N TYR A 162 13.62 -38.32 9.35
CA TYR A 162 14.12 -37.38 8.35
C TYR A 162 14.58 -38.11 7.09
N LYS A 163 13.86 -37.96 5.98
CA LYS A 163 14.32 -38.37 4.66
C LYS A 163 15.12 -37.19 4.08
N PRO A 164 16.44 -37.31 3.84
CA PRO A 164 17.21 -36.27 3.17
C PRO A 164 16.53 -35.90 1.86
N PHE A 165 16.44 -34.60 1.58
CA PHE A 165 15.98 -34.15 0.27
C PHE A 165 16.93 -34.74 -0.78
N GLU A 166 16.40 -35.47 -1.74
CA GLU A 166 17.21 -36.02 -2.82
C GLU A 166 17.89 -34.84 -3.54
N PRO A 167 19.22 -34.86 -3.73
CA PRO A 167 19.91 -33.80 -4.45
C PRO A 167 19.27 -33.67 -5.83
N PHE A 168 18.56 -32.58 -6.06
CA PHE A 168 18.06 -32.29 -7.39
C PHE A 168 19.25 -31.87 -8.25
N GLU A 169 19.41 -32.51 -9.39
CA GLU A 169 20.41 -32.11 -10.36
C GLU A 169 20.01 -30.73 -10.90
N LYS A 170 20.84 -29.71 -10.63
CA LYS A 170 20.57 -28.36 -11.13
C LYS A 170 20.77 -28.35 -12.64
N ASP A 171 19.70 -28.17 -13.40
CA ASP A 171 19.78 -27.96 -14.84
C ASP A 171 20.26 -26.53 -15.13
N TYR A 172 21.56 -26.41 -15.43
CA TYR A 172 22.19 -25.15 -15.82
C TYR A 172 21.99 -24.83 -17.33
N GLY A 173 21.22 -25.64 -18.04
CA GLY A 173 21.02 -25.54 -19.48
C GLY A 173 22.34 -25.53 -20.26
N LYS A 174 22.34 -24.84 -21.41
CA LYS A 174 23.51 -24.76 -22.31
C LYS A 174 24.72 -23.99 -21.77
N TYR A 175 24.60 -23.38 -20.59
CA TYR A 175 25.57 -22.42 -20.08
C TYR A 175 26.49 -23.01 -19.01
N GLY A 176 26.09 -24.13 -18.38
CA GLY A 176 26.88 -24.81 -17.36
C GLY A 176 26.88 -24.10 -15.99
N PRO A 177 27.38 -24.77 -14.95
CA PRO A 177 27.36 -24.27 -13.56
C PRO A 177 28.15 -22.96 -13.36
N ASP A 178 29.17 -22.70 -14.17
CA ASP A 178 30.10 -21.58 -13.99
C ASP A 178 29.75 -20.33 -14.81
N TYR A 179 28.64 -20.35 -15.57
CA TYR A 179 28.26 -19.26 -16.46
C TYR A 179 28.19 -17.91 -15.75
N TRP A 180 27.55 -17.87 -14.58
CA TRP A 180 27.42 -16.63 -13.83
C TRP A 180 28.78 -16.17 -13.30
N ASN A 181 29.64 -17.06 -12.82
CA ASN A 181 30.98 -16.70 -12.35
C ASN A 181 31.80 -16.00 -13.46
N SER A 182 31.82 -16.56 -14.68
CA SER A 182 32.52 -15.97 -15.82
C SER A 182 31.88 -14.67 -16.33
N LYS A 183 30.54 -14.58 -16.32
CA LYS A 183 29.80 -13.39 -16.77
C LYS A 183 29.95 -12.22 -15.79
N TRP A 184 30.04 -12.50 -14.50
CA TRP A 184 30.18 -11.46 -13.47
C TRP A 184 31.53 -10.75 -13.55
N ASP A 185 32.61 -11.42 -13.97
CA ASP A 185 33.91 -10.79 -14.21
C ASP A 185 33.89 -9.86 -15.44
N THR A 186 33.21 -10.29 -16.50
CA THR A 186 33.22 -9.61 -17.81
C THR A 186 32.09 -8.60 -18.03
N ALA A 187 31.01 -8.65 -17.26
CA ALA A 187 29.89 -7.73 -17.42
C ALA A 187 30.24 -6.32 -16.90
N PRO A 188 30.08 -5.26 -17.73
CA PRO A 188 30.22 -3.88 -17.26
C PRO A 188 29.08 -3.55 -16.29
N ILE A 189 29.42 -2.86 -15.20
CA ILE A 189 28.39 -2.34 -14.27
C ILE A 189 28.12 -0.91 -14.72
N ILE A 190 27.13 -0.74 -15.57
CA ILE A 190 26.80 0.57 -16.15
C ILE A 190 25.93 1.36 -15.17
N TYR A 191 26.45 2.48 -14.68
CA TYR A 191 25.68 3.49 -13.97
C TYR A 191 25.25 4.57 -14.94
N THR A 192 23.95 4.84 -14.99
CA THR A 192 23.38 5.88 -15.86
C THR A 192 22.95 7.07 -15.01
N GLY A 193 23.47 8.26 -15.32
CA GLY A 193 23.24 9.48 -14.54
C GLY A 193 23.10 10.72 -15.41
N ARG A 194 22.73 11.85 -14.79
CA ARG A 194 22.69 13.17 -15.43
C ARG A 194 23.72 14.10 -14.76
N ALA A 195 24.45 14.86 -15.57
CA ALA A 195 25.40 15.85 -15.04
C ALA A 195 24.65 16.98 -14.31
N LEU A 196 25.04 17.27 -13.07
CA LEU A 196 24.37 18.28 -12.25
C LEU A 196 24.81 19.74 -12.57
N ARG A 197 25.87 19.94 -13.38
CA ARG A 197 26.43 21.26 -13.74
C ARG A 197 27.24 21.21 -15.05
N GLY A 198 27.35 22.35 -15.75
CA GLY A 198 28.15 22.52 -16.98
C GLY A 198 27.33 22.47 -18.28
N GLU A 199 27.97 22.61 -19.44
CA GLU A 199 27.32 22.61 -20.78
C GLU A 199 26.56 21.31 -21.13
N SER A 200 26.78 20.26 -20.35
CA SER A 200 26.16 18.93 -20.48
C SER A 200 25.03 18.68 -19.47
N TYR A 201 24.48 19.70 -18.82
CA TYR A 201 23.54 19.59 -17.69
C TYR A 201 22.24 18.78 -17.96
N ASN A 202 21.92 18.52 -19.22
CA ASN A 202 20.78 17.67 -19.62
C ASN A 202 21.19 16.41 -20.40
N LYS A 203 22.48 16.08 -20.49
CA LYS A 203 22.96 14.90 -21.19
C LYS A 203 23.03 13.71 -20.22
N GLN A 204 22.50 12.58 -20.68
CA GLN A 204 22.66 11.29 -20.00
C GLN A 204 24.10 10.81 -20.18
N ILE A 205 24.71 10.36 -19.09
CA ILE A 205 26.06 9.82 -19.09
C ILE A 205 25.97 8.39 -18.53
N ASP A 206 26.47 7.45 -19.31
CA ASP A 206 26.59 6.05 -18.93
C ASP A 206 28.07 5.79 -18.60
N VAL A 207 28.34 5.33 -17.39
CA VAL A 207 29.70 5.08 -16.89
C VAL A 207 29.80 3.63 -16.44
N ASP A 208 30.79 2.90 -16.96
CA ASP A 208 31.15 1.60 -16.39
C ASP A 208 31.91 1.82 -15.07
N VAL A 209 31.24 1.49 -13.97
CA VAL A 209 31.71 1.74 -12.60
C VAL A 209 33.01 0.98 -12.32
N LYS A 210 33.16 -0.25 -12.85
CA LYS A 210 34.38 -1.05 -12.63
C LYS A 210 35.60 -0.38 -13.26
N THR A 211 35.45 0.07 -14.50
CA THR A 211 36.52 0.76 -15.24
C THR A 211 36.80 2.15 -14.65
N PHE A 212 35.76 2.87 -14.22
CA PHE A 212 35.90 4.18 -13.58
C PHE A 212 36.69 4.09 -12.26
N ILE A 213 36.39 3.12 -11.40
CA ILE A 213 37.10 2.92 -10.14
C ILE A 213 38.56 2.56 -10.41
N LYS A 214 38.86 1.55 -11.25
CA LYS A 214 40.24 1.15 -11.57
C LYS A 214 41.11 2.28 -12.15
N LYS A 215 40.51 3.21 -12.91
CA LYS A 215 41.22 4.34 -13.54
C LYS A 215 41.47 5.51 -12.58
N ASN A 216 40.64 5.65 -11.55
CA ASN A 216 40.69 6.79 -10.61
C ASN A 216 41.07 6.40 -9.18
N ASP A 217 41.21 5.12 -8.87
CA ASP A 217 41.87 4.65 -7.65
C ASP A 217 43.36 4.98 -7.77
N ALA A 218 43.80 5.98 -7.03
CA ALA A 218 45.21 6.24 -6.77
C ALA A 218 45.66 5.32 -5.62
N ILE A 219 46.01 4.07 -5.95
CA ILE A 219 46.88 3.20 -5.14
C ILE A 219 47.88 2.53 -6.08
#